data_AF-A0A4V6IMN2-F1
#
_entry.id   AF-A0A4V6IMN2-F1
#
_cell.length_a   1.000
_cell.length_b   1.000
_cell.length_c   1.000
_cell.angle_alpha   90.00
_cell.angle_beta   90.00
_cell.angle_gamma   90.00
#
_symmetry.space_group_name_H-M   'P 1'
#
loop_
_entity.id
_entity.type
_entity.pdbx_description
1 polymer ?
#
loop_
_entity_poly.entity_id
_entity_poly.type
_entity_poly.pdbx_seq_one_letter_code
_entity_poly.pdbx_strand_id
1 'polypeptide(L)'
;MTKDIAESGVAAAELSQFVERVERLEEEKKALSDDIRDVYAEMKGRGFDVKVVRQIVKIRKQDRDERMEMEAILELYMSALNMK
;
A
#
# COMPACT_ATOMS: atom_id res chain seq x y z
N MET A 1 29.98 -2.51 17.90
CA MET A 1 28.88 -3.04 17.06
C MET A 1 28.88 -2.42 15.66
N THR A 2 28.71 -1.11 15.45
CA THR A 2 28.82 -0.53 14.08
C THR A 2 30.26 -0.30 13.61
N LYS A 3 31.20 -0.09 14.53
CA LYS A 3 32.62 0.13 14.23
C LYS A 3 33.31 -1.12 13.66
N ASP A 4 32.91 -2.30 14.13
CA ASP A 4 33.47 -3.60 13.71
C ASP A 4 33.06 -3.99 12.28
N ILE A 5 31.88 -3.51 11.83
CA ILE A 5 31.36 -3.70 10.46
C ILE A 5 32.18 -2.86 9.47
N ALA A 6 32.54 -1.62 9.83
CA ALA A 6 33.27 -0.71 8.94
C ALA A 6 34.73 -1.14 8.68
N GLU A 7 35.34 -1.92 9.57
CA GLU A 7 36.76 -2.30 9.49
C GLU A 7 37.01 -3.59 8.66
N SER A 8 35.95 -4.30 8.24
CA SER A 8 36.09 -5.53 7.43
C SER A 8 35.62 -5.33 5.98
N GLY A 9 36.51 -5.58 5.01
CA GLY A 9 36.17 -5.51 3.58
C GLY A 9 35.05 -6.47 3.15
N VAL A 10 34.82 -7.54 3.93
CA VAL A 10 33.72 -8.49 3.74
C VAL A 10 32.37 -7.84 4.06
N ALA A 11 32.28 -7.02 5.11
CA ALA A 11 31.05 -6.33 5.47
C ALA A 11 30.66 -5.24 4.44
N ALA A 12 31.64 -4.61 3.79
CA ALA A 12 31.36 -3.69 2.69
C ALA A 12 30.71 -4.41 1.48
N ALA A 13 31.22 -5.60 1.12
CA ALA A 13 30.66 -6.41 0.03
C ALA A 13 29.25 -6.92 0.33
N GLU A 14 29.01 -7.38 1.57
CA GLU A 14 27.68 -7.82 2.01
C GLU A 14 26.68 -6.66 2.02
N LEU A 15 27.08 -5.48 2.52
CA LEU A 15 26.24 -4.28 2.47
C LEU A 15 25.90 -3.89 1.02
N SER A 16 26.86 -3.92 0.10
CA SER A 16 26.61 -3.64 -1.32
C SER A 16 25.57 -4.59 -1.91
N GLN A 17 25.62 -5.88 -1.61
CA GLN A 17 24.60 -6.84 -2.08
C GLN A 17 23.20 -6.54 -1.55
N PHE A 18 23.08 -6.12 -0.29
CA PHE A 18 21.79 -5.69 0.26
C PHE A 18 21.27 -4.42 -0.42
N VAL A 19 22.13 -3.42 -0.63
CA VAL A 19 21.78 -2.16 -1.30
C VAL A 19 21.29 -2.42 -2.72
N GLU A 20 22.07 -3.15 -3.53
CA GLU A 20 21.71 -3.48 -4.91
C GLU A 20 20.37 -4.23 -4.99
N ARG A 21 20.11 -5.14 -4.04
CA ARG A 21 18.83 -5.85 -3.96
C ARG A 21 17.67 -4.91 -3.62
N VAL A 22 17.86 -3.96 -2.72
CA VAL A 22 16.83 -2.97 -2.35
C VAL A 22 16.56 -2.03 -3.52
N GLU A 23 17.59 -1.54 -4.20
CA GLU A 23 17.45 -0.66 -5.37
C GLU A 23 16.64 -1.32 -6.48
N ARG A 24 16.97 -2.58 -6.82
CA ARG A 24 16.17 -3.35 -7.79
C ARG A 24 14.70 -3.49 -7.36
N LEU A 25 14.44 -3.77 -6.08
CA LEU A 25 13.07 -3.89 -5.56
C LEU A 25 12.32 -2.54 -5.59
N GLU A 26 13.00 -1.42 -5.35
CA GLU A 26 12.40 -0.09 -5.47
C GLU A 26 12.09 0.27 -6.93
N GLU A 27 12.93 -0.13 -7.88
CA GLU A 27 12.65 -0.01 -9.32
C GLU A 27 11.42 -0.83 -9.73
N GLU A 28 11.35 -2.10 -9.33
CA GLU A 28 10.18 -2.97 -9.58
C GLU A 28 8.89 -2.39 -8.96
N LYS A 29 8.97 -1.90 -7.72
CA LYS A 29 7.86 -1.24 -7.02
C LYS A 29 7.43 0.04 -7.73
N LYS A 30 8.36 0.81 -8.27
CA LYS A 30 8.06 2.01 -9.06
C LYS A 30 7.32 1.66 -10.35
N ALA A 31 7.83 0.69 -11.11
CA ALA A 31 7.18 0.21 -12.33
C ALA A 31 5.73 -0.24 -12.05
N LEU A 32 5.52 -1.07 -11.02
CA LEU A 32 4.18 -1.50 -10.61
C LEU A 32 3.29 -0.32 -10.17
N SER A 33 3.86 0.67 -9.48
CA SER A 33 3.11 1.86 -9.05
C SER A 33 2.68 2.73 -10.23
N ASP A 34 3.49 2.80 -11.28
CA ASP A 34 3.20 3.52 -12.51
C ASP A 34 2.11 2.77 -13.31
N ASP A 35 2.20 1.45 -13.44
CA ASP A 35 1.15 0.63 -14.07
C ASP A 35 -0.23 0.80 -13.37
N ILE A 36 -0.24 0.79 -12.04
CA ILE A 36 -1.46 1.05 -11.26
C ILE A 36 -2.02 2.46 -11.55
N ARG A 37 -1.15 3.46 -11.71
CA ARG A 37 -1.56 4.84 -12.02
C ARG A 37 -2.21 4.92 -13.40
N ASP A 38 -1.67 4.21 -14.38
CA ASP A 38 -2.19 4.20 -15.74
C ASP A 38 -3.57 3.54 -15.81
N VAL A 39 -3.80 2.45 -15.06
CA VAL A 39 -5.13 1.83 -14.92
C VAL A 39 -6.14 2.82 -14.32
N TYR A 40 -5.76 3.56 -13.27
CA TYR A 40 -6.63 4.59 -12.72
C TYR A 40 -6.89 5.74 -13.71
N ALA A 41 -5.90 6.10 -14.53
CA ALA A 41 -6.06 7.12 -15.58
C ALA A 41 -7.02 6.64 -16.69
N GLU A 42 -6.92 5.38 -17.10
CA GLU A 42 -7.85 4.74 -18.05
C GLU A 42 -9.29 4.74 -17.51
N MET A 43 -9.48 4.37 -16.24
CA MET A 43 -10.78 4.45 -15.56
C MET A 43 -11.35 5.87 -15.59
N LYS A 44 -10.52 6.89 -15.32
CA LYS A 44 -10.94 8.29 -15.40
C LYS A 44 -11.37 8.67 -16.82
N GLY A 45 -10.61 8.27 -17.84
CA GLY A 45 -10.93 8.51 -19.24
C GLY A 45 -12.24 7.85 -19.69
N ARG A 46 -12.62 6.75 -19.05
CA ARG A 46 -13.90 6.05 -19.23
C ARG A 46 -15.05 6.62 -18.40
N GLY A 47 -14.82 7.65 -17.60
CA GLY A 47 -15.85 8.33 -16.80
C GLY A 47 -16.09 7.75 -15.40
N PHE A 48 -15.23 6.85 -14.91
CA PHE A 48 -15.34 6.36 -13.53
C PHE A 48 -14.77 7.36 -12.52
N ASP A 49 -15.39 7.45 -11.34
CA ASP A 49 -14.84 8.20 -10.21
C ASP A 49 -13.70 7.41 -9.55
N VAL A 50 -12.46 7.81 -9.87
CA VAL A 50 -11.24 7.19 -9.35
C VAL A 50 -11.14 7.27 -7.81
N LYS A 51 -11.68 8.31 -7.16
CA LYS A 51 -11.65 8.41 -5.70
C LYS A 51 -12.51 7.31 -5.08
N VAL A 52 -13.70 7.08 -5.63
CA VAL A 52 -14.60 6.01 -5.18
C VAL A 52 -13.98 4.63 -5.45
N VAL A 53 -13.38 4.40 -6.62
CA VAL A 53 -12.71 3.12 -6.92
C VAL A 53 -11.56 2.85 -5.94
N ARG A 54 -10.76 3.85 -5.57
CA ARG A 54 -9.71 3.69 -4.55
C ARG A 54 -10.28 3.28 -3.19
N GLN A 55 -11.45 3.80 -2.80
CA GLN A 55 -12.13 3.33 -1.59
C GLN A 55 -12.58 1.88 -1.73
N ILE A 56 -13.13 1.48 -2.88
CA ILE A 56 -13.50 0.08 -3.14
C ILE A 56 -12.27 -0.84 -2.99
N VAL A 57 -11.13 -0.48 -3.57
CA VAL A 57 -9.89 -1.28 -3.44
C VAL A 57 -9.44 -1.37 -1.98
N LYS A 58 -9.55 -0.29 -1.21
CA LYS A 58 -9.23 -0.29 0.23
C LYS A 58 -10.16 -1.23 1.00
N ILE A 59 -11.48 -1.13 0.77
CA ILE A 59 -12.50 -1.99 1.39
C ILE A 59 -12.24 -3.47 1.07
N ARG A 60 -11.90 -3.77 -0.19
CA ARG A 60 -11.62 -5.15 -0.63
C ARG A 60 -10.34 -5.76 -0.05
N LYS A 61 -9.45 -4.94 0.52
CA LYS A 61 -8.23 -5.41 1.20
C LYS A 61 -8.44 -5.70 2.68
N GLN A 62 -9.55 -5.25 3.26
CA GLN A 62 -9.88 -5.51 4.66
C GLN A 62 -10.35 -6.95 4.83
N ASP A 63 -10.13 -7.51 6.02
CA ASP A 63 -10.76 -8.76 6.38
C ASP A 63 -12.29 -8.60 6.37
N ARG A 64 -12.98 -9.64 5.88
CA ARG A 64 -14.42 -9.57 5.68
C ARG A 64 -15.15 -9.48 7.01
N ASP A 65 -14.74 -10.25 8.01
CA ASP A 65 -15.44 -10.36 9.27
C ASP A 65 -15.18 -9.11 10.12
N GLU A 66 -13.93 -8.62 10.16
CA GLU A 66 -13.60 -7.32 10.78
C GLU A 66 -14.40 -6.16 10.15
N ARG A 67 -14.57 -6.18 8.81
CA ARG A 67 -15.36 -5.15 8.11
C ARG A 67 -16.83 -5.22 8.50
N MET A 68 -17.43 -6.41 8.57
CA MET A 68 -18.84 -6.55 8.96
C MET A 68 -19.08 -6.11 10.40
N GLU A 69 -18.17 -6.43 11.32
CA GLU A 69 -18.24 -5.97 12.70
C GLU A 69 -18.18 -4.44 12.79
N MET A 70 -17.24 -3.82 12.06
CA MET A 70 -17.12 -2.36 11.99
C MET A 70 -18.36 -1.71 11.36
N GLU A 71 -18.92 -2.28 10.30
CA GLU A 71 -20.15 -1.80 9.66
C GLU A 71 -21.34 -1.83 10.63
N ALA A 72 -21.48 -2.92 11.41
CA ALA A 72 -22.55 -3.04 12.42
C ALA A 72 -22.41 -1.99 13.54
N ILE A 73 -21.18 -1.74 14.02
CA ILE A 73 -20.90 -0.71 15.03
C ILE A 73 -21.16 0.69 14.46
N LEU A 74 -20.74 0.95 13.22
CA LEU A 74 -20.95 2.22 12.54
C LEU A 74 -22.45 2.51 12.40
N GLU A 75 -23.24 1.54 11.95
CA GLU A 75 -24.69 1.68 11.82
C GLU A 75 -25.35 1.99 13.18
N LEU A 76 -24.95 1.30 14.24
CA LEU A 76 -25.42 1.57 15.60
C LEU A 76 -25.15 3.02 16.02
N TYR A 77 -23.93 3.51 15.78
CA TYR A 77 -23.55 4.87 16.14
C TYR A 77 -24.24 5.94 15.28
N MET A 78 -24.34 5.72 13.97
CA MET A 78 -25.06 6.63 13.07
C MET A 78 -26.54 6.74 13.46
N SER A 79 -27.18 5.61 13.79
CA SER A 79 -28.55 5.57 14.28
C SER A 79 -28.71 6.37 15.58
N ALA A 80 -27.80 6.18 16.55
CA ALA A 80 -27.80 6.94 17.80
C ALA A 80 -27.62 8.46 17.59
N LEU A 81 -26.90 8.86 16.54
CA LEU A 81 -26.65 10.26 16.18
C LEU A 81 -27.73 10.83 15.24
N ASN A 82 -28.78 10.08 14.91
CA ASN A 82 -29.80 10.44 13.92
C ASN A 82 -29.21 10.79 12.53
N MET A 83 -28.07 10.19 12.20
CA MET A 83 -27.47 10.25 10.86
C MET A 83 -28.00 9.06 10.07
N LYS A 84 -28.79 9.31 9.03
CA LYS A 84 -29.28 8.29 8.09
C LYS A 84 -28.70 8.53 6.70
#